data_AF-A0A9D4RRP8-F1
#
_entry.id   AF-A0A9D4RRP8-F1
#
_cell.length_a   1.000
_cell.length_b   1.000
_cell.length_c   1.000
_cell.angle_alpha   90.00
_cell.angle_beta   90.00
_cell.angle_gamma   90.00
#
_symmetry.space_group_name_H-M   'P 1'
#
loop_
_entity.id
_entity.type
_entity.pdbx_description
1 polymer ?
#
loop_
_entity_poly.entity_id
_entity_poly.type
_entity_poly.pdbx_seq_one_letter_code
_entity_poly.pdbx_strand_id
1 'polypeptide(L)'
;MATPLGSVHKSSDLVKDFCCGACKSRSIEEIAEIYCETCLKCFCGKCIYLHGQLYADHITYGTEDMNKWPVTKKMEDFLFKCENHKDKKLKMFCKDHSQPCCTNCAFLNHRLCKEVSLISESVKTNPSDLHELSNKIETILKELKNLQNTRQSSFQSVEGSYSKRLQEVRDVRQKLNSALDELEKATLKELDDLRTSLQAALKTDVDNCNKLMDDLELLSEAVKELADKSIGEMAFIASRKCLDKIQESQVYLKKLL
;
A
#
# COMPACT_ATOMS: atom_id res chain seq x y z
N MET A 1 -8.10 47.56 57.83
CA MET A 1 -7.36 47.11 56.64
C MET A 1 -8.39 46.86 55.55
N ALA A 2 -8.50 47.81 54.64
CA ALA A 2 -9.53 47.85 53.61
C ALA A 2 -9.06 47.10 52.36
N THR A 3 -9.88 46.18 51.89
CA THR A 3 -9.81 45.58 50.54
C THR A 3 -10.48 46.52 49.54
N PRO A 4 -9.83 46.84 48.40
CA PRO A 4 -10.53 47.25 47.18
C PRO A 4 -10.52 46.06 46.19
N LEU A 5 -11.68 45.50 45.83
CA LEU A 5 -12.54 45.91 44.70
C LEU A 5 -11.85 45.83 43.33
N GLY A 6 -12.30 44.83 42.57
CA GLY A 6 -12.66 44.94 41.15
C GLY A 6 -11.53 45.16 40.16
N SER A 7 -11.07 44.08 39.52
CA SER A 7 -10.45 44.18 38.20
C SER A 7 -11.45 43.73 37.14
N VAL A 8 -11.86 44.70 36.33
CA VAL A 8 -12.69 44.53 35.13
C VAL A 8 -11.89 43.67 34.15
N HIS A 9 -12.32 42.43 33.91
CA HIS A 9 -11.80 41.62 32.81
C HIS A 9 -12.22 42.27 31.50
N LYS A 10 -11.24 42.88 30.83
CA LYS A 10 -11.35 43.42 29.48
C LYS A 10 -11.63 42.27 28.50
N SER A 11 -12.37 42.60 27.45
CA SER A 11 -12.79 41.78 26.30
C SER A 11 -11.66 41.12 25.48
N SER A 12 -10.45 40.99 26.03
CA SER A 12 -9.24 40.54 25.33
C SER A 12 -8.90 39.06 25.56
N ASP A 13 -9.58 38.36 26.49
CA ASP A 13 -9.20 37.00 26.90
C ASP A 13 -9.94 35.88 26.14
N LEU A 14 -10.95 36.20 25.33
CA LEU A 14 -11.75 35.19 24.59
C LEU A 14 -11.05 34.63 23.33
N VAL A 15 -10.06 35.34 22.78
CA VAL A 15 -9.39 34.98 21.51
C VAL A 15 -8.51 33.72 21.67
N LYS A 16 -8.19 33.31 22.91
CA LYS A 16 -7.24 32.22 23.18
C LYS A 16 -7.82 30.80 23.06
N ASP A 17 -9.13 30.63 22.86
CA ASP A 17 -9.77 29.31 22.99
C ASP A 17 -10.09 28.60 21.65
N PHE A 18 -9.85 29.23 20.50
CA PHE A 18 -10.21 28.66 19.21
C PHE A 18 -9.00 28.22 18.40
N CYS A 19 -8.87 26.92 18.15
CA CYS A 19 -7.82 26.38 17.28
C CYS A 19 -8.30 26.22 15.84
N CYS A 20 -7.38 26.38 14.89
CA CYS A 20 -7.60 26.10 13.49
C CYS A 20 -7.94 24.61 13.29
N GLY A 21 -9.12 24.30 12.74
CA GLY A 21 -9.57 22.92 12.53
C GLY A 21 -8.70 22.16 11.52
N ALA A 22 -8.18 22.85 10.50
CA ALA A 22 -7.28 22.27 9.52
C ALA A 22 -5.90 21.94 10.12
N CYS A 23 -5.33 22.84 10.95
CA CYS A 23 -4.07 22.58 11.64
C CYS A 23 -4.22 21.45 12.68
N LYS A 24 -5.33 21.44 13.43
CA LYS A 24 -5.62 20.39 14.42
C LYS A 24 -5.68 19.00 13.80
N SER A 25 -6.22 18.88 12.57
CA SER A 25 -6.23 17.61 11.83
C SER A 25 -4.84 17.08 11.44
N ARG A 26 -3.81 17.94 11.52
CA ARG A 26 -2.40 17.64 11.26
C ARG A 26 -1.54 17.66 12.52
N SER A 27 -2.18 17.65 13.70
CA SER A 27 -1.50 17.76 15.01
C SER A 27 -0.69 19.05 15.19
N ILE A 28 -1.11 20.14 14.53
CA ILE A 28 -0.52 21.47 14.69
C ILE A 28 -1.51 22.34 15.47
N GLU A 29 -1.05 22.94 16.58
CA GLU A 29 -1.84 23.87 17.38
C GLU A 29 -1.58 25.31 16.92
N GLU A 30 -2.52 25.85 16.15
CA GLU A 30 -2.50 27.23 15.67
C GLU A 30 -3.80 27.91 16.06
N ILE A 31 -3.72 29.14 16.54
CA ILE A 31 -4.89 29.94 16.93
C ILE A 31 -5.66 30.31 15.66
N ALA A 32 -6.98 30.16 15.73
CA ALA A 32 -7.85 30.59 14.66
C ALA A 32 -8.09 32.10 14.74
N GLU A 33 -8.09 32.74 13.58
CA GLU A 33 -8.32 34.18 13.42
C GLU A 33 -9.63 34.45 12.67
N ILE A 34 -10.12 33.45 11.90
CA ILE A 34 -11.33 33.58 11.08
C ILE A 34 -12.20 32.34 11.23
N TYR A 35 -13.51 32.56 11.31
CA TYR A 35 -14.53 31.51 11.25
C TYR A 35 -15.27 31.57 9.91
N CYS A 36 -15.39 30.42 9.25
CA CYS A 36 -16.21 30.26 8.05
C CYS A 36 -17.58 29.72 8.46
N GLU A 37 -18.64 30.50 8.25
CA GLU A 37 -20.02 30.12 8.57
C GLU A 37 -20.53 29.01 7.65
N THR A 38 -20.18 29.05 6.37
CA THR A 38 -20.59 28.03 5.40
C THR A 38 -20.00 26.67 5.77
N CYS A 39 -18.74 26.64 6.22
CA CYS A 39 -18.07 25.39 6.61
C CYS A 39 -18.22 25.01 8.08
N LEU A 40 -18.76 25.91 8.91
CA LEU A 40 -18.81 25.77 10.37
C LEU A 40 -17.43 25.45 10.99
N LYS A 41 -16.36 26.07 10.48
CA LYS A 41 -14.97 25.79 10.89
C LYS A 41 -14.16 27.05 11.13
N CYS A 42 -13.28 26.98 12.13
CA CYS A 42 -12.31 28.02 12.44
C CYS A 42 -10.97 27.75 11.74
N PHE A 43 -10.33 28.80 11.25
CA PHE A 43 -9.09 28.77 10.47
C PHE A 43 -8.10 29.83 10.98
N CYS A 44 -6.80 29.50 10.96
CA CYS A 44 -5.74 30.50 11.11
C CYS A 44 -5.53 31.25 9.78
N GLY A 45 -4.79 32.37 9.80
CA GLY A 45 -4.54 33.20 8.62
C GLY A 45 -3.99 32.46 7.39
N LYS A 46 -3.19 31.41 7.59
CA LYS A 46 -2.68 30.58 6.46
C LYS A 46 -3.76 29.69 5.86
N CYS A 47 -4.55 29.04 6.70
CA CYS A 47 -5.55 28.07 6.23
C CYS A 47 -6.75 28.78 5.59
N ILE A 48 -7.13 29.95 6.08
CA ILE A 48 -8.23 30.73 5.47
C ILE A 48 -7.84 31.30 4.10
N TYR A 49 -6.57 31.68 3.90
CA TYR A 49 -6.08 32.10 2.59
C TYR A 49 -6.25 30.99 1.54
N LEU A 50 -5.81 29.77 1.86
CA LEU A 50 -5.99 28.61 0.98
C LEU A 50 -7.47 28.24 0.82
N HIS A 51 -8.27 28.37 1.88
CA HIS A 51 -9.71 28.14 1.83
C HIS A 51 -10.40 29.10 0.85
N GLY A 52 -10.08 30.40 0.91
CA GLY A 52 -10.66 31.43 0.04
C GLY A 52 -10.28 31.28 -1.44
N GLN A 53 -9.13 30.66 -1.75
CA GLN A 53 -8.76 30.35 -3.14
C GLN A 53 -9.68 29.31 -3.79
N LEU A 54 -10.26 28.42 -2.98
CA LEU A 54 -11.12 27.33 -3.47
C LEU A 54 -12.61 27.63 -3.26
N TYR A 55 -12.93 28.46 -2.26
CA TYR A 55 -14.28 28.74 -1.80
C TYR A 55 -14.49 30.24 -1.58
N ALA A 56 -14.38 31.00 -2.66
CA ALA A 56 -14.45 32.47 -2.62
C ALA A 56 -15.84 33.02 -2.23
N ASP A 57 -16.89 32.21 -2.36
CA ASP A 57 -18.28 32.54 -2.04
C ASP A 57 -18.68 32.21 -0.59
N HIS A 58 -17.78 31.60 0.19
CA HIS A 58 -18.05 31.28 1.58
C HIS A 58 -18.06 32.52 2.47
N ILE A 59 -19.04 32.57 3.37
CA ILE A 59 -19.18 33.67 4.33
C ILE A 59 -18.21 33.44 5.49
N THR A 60 -17.38 34.44 5.77
CA THR A 60 -16.33 34.38 6.79
C THR A 60 -16.43 35.57 7.74
N TYR A 61 -16.07 35.35 9.00
CA TYR A 61 -16.13 36.32 10.09
C TYR A 61 -14.79 36.35 10.82
N GLY A 62 -14.21 37.54 10.94
CA GLY A 62 -12.98 37.76 11.70
C GLY A 62 -13.19 37.70 13.21
N THR A 63 -12.14 38.04 13.97
CA THR A 63 -12.18 38.08 15.44
C THR A 63 -13.04 39.24 15.97
N GLU A 64 -13.28 40.26 15.16
CA GLU A 64 -14.22 41.35 15.42
C GLU A 64 -15.69 40.88 15.51
N ASP A 65 -16.02 39.76 14.86
CA ASP A 65 -17.34 39.15 14.79
C ASP A 65 -17.42 37.84 15.62
N MET A 66 -16.68 37.77 16.73
CA MET A 66 -16.62 36.56 17.60
C MET A 66 -17.97 36.07 18.12
N ASN A 67 -18.98 36.93 18.19
CA ASN A 67 -20.36 36.55 18.50
C ASN A 67 -21.03 35.66 17.44
N LYS A 68 -20.41 35.45 16.27
CA LYS A 68 -20.86 34.53 15.22
C LYS A 68 -20.11 33.19 15.20
N TRP A 69 -19.04 33.06 16.00
CA TRP A 69 -18.19 31.86 16.06
C TRP A 69 -18.89 30.69 16.76
N PRO A 70 -18.40 29.44 16.63
CA PRO A 70 -19.12 28.24 17.10
C PRO A 70 -19.43 28.21 18.61
N VAL A 71 -18.75 28.98 19.45
CA VAL A 71 -19.09 29.08 20.90
C VAL A 71 -20.42 29.82 21.13
N THR A 72 -20.90 30.58 20.14
CA THR A 72 -22.17 31.32 20.19
C THR A 72 -23.24 30.82 19.22
N LYS A 73 -22.98 29.78 18.41
CA LYS A 73 -24.05 28.87 17.95
C LYS A 73 -24.44 28.00 19.14
N LYS A 74 -25.05 28.68 20.11
CA LYS A 74 -25.32 28.26 21.49
C LYS A 74 -25.89 26.86 21.47
N MET A 75 -25.47 26.03 22.42
CA MET A 75 -26.14 24.79 22.86
C MET A 75 -27.68 24.87 22.81
N GLU A 76 -28.25 26.06 22.97
CA GLU A 76 -29.66 26.37 22.76
C GLU A 76 -30.22 26.04 21.37
N ASP A 77 -29.44 26.24 20.31
CA ASP A 77 -29.85 25.97 18.94
C ASP A 77 -29.92 24.48 18.63
N PHE A 78 -29.10 23.66 19.30
CA PHE A 78 -29.10 22.21 19.15
C PHE A 78 -30.14 21.55 20.05
N LEU A 79 -30.30 22.03 21.30
CA LEU A 79 -31.18 21.40 22.28
C LEU A 79 -32.63 21.93 22.25
N PHE A 80 -32.85 23.17 21.82
CA PHE A 80 -34.17 23.81 21.95
C PHE A 80 -34.82 24.20 20.61
N LYS A 81 -34.18 23.98 19.46
CA LYS A 81 -34.82 24.19 18.15
C LYS A 81 -35.34 22.88 17.57
N CYS A 82 -36.39 22.98 16.77
CA CYS A 82 -36.94 21.83 16.06
C CYS A 82 -36.08 21.48 14.85
N GLU A 83 -35.72 20.21 14.72
CA GLU A 83 -34.95 19.69 13.58
C GLU A 83 -35.63 19.95 12.23
N ASN A 84 -36.96 19.80 12.19
CA ASN A 84 -37.77 20.00 10.99
C ASN A 84 -38.11 21.48 10.73
N HIS A 85 -38.01 22.33 11.75
CA HIS A 85 -38.39 23.73 11.68
C HIS A 85 -37.33 24.57 12.40
N LYS A 86 -36.21 24.83 11.71
CA LYS A 86 -34.99 25.46 12.26
C LYS A 86 -35.22 26.79 12.96
N ASP A 87 -36.27 27.54 12.60
CA ASP A 87 -36.61 28.83 13.23
C ASP A 87 -37.58 28.71 14.42
N LYS A 88 -38.03 27.50 14.76
CA LYS A 88 -39.03 27.25 15.80
C LYS A 88 -38.41 26.56 17.01
N LYS A 89 -38.69 27.10 18.20
CA LYS A 89 -38.31 26.48 19.47
C LYS A 89 -39.25 25.32 19.83
N LEU A 90 -38.71 24.32 20.49
CA LEU A 90 -39.45 23.24 21.14
C LEU A 90 -40.19 23.82 22.34
N LYS A 91 -41.53 23.73 22.33
CA LYS A 91 -42.40 24.29 23.38
C LYS A 91 -43.44 23.29 23.88
N MET A 92 -43.71 22.26 23.09
CA MET A 92 -44.71 21.24 23.35
C MET A 92 -44.00 19.91 23.63
N PHE A 93 -44.63 19.02 24.39
CA PHE A 93 -44.18 17.64 24.58
C PHE A 93 -45.32 16.71 24.18
N CYS A 94 -45.05 15.79 23.26
CA CYS A 94 -45.99 14.74 22.90
C CYS A 94 -45.68 13.51 23.75
N LYS A 95 -46.59 13.13 24.66
CA LYS A 95 -46.40 11.96 25.53
C LYS A 95 -46.58 10.64 24.79
N ASP A 96 -47.51 10.58 23.84
CA ASP A 96 -47.74 9.41 22.98
C ASP A 96 -46.44 8.94 22.30
N HIS A 97 -45.56 9.88 21.96
CA HIS A 97 -44.24 9.59 21.35
C HIS A 97 -43.06 9.87 22.29
N SER A 98 -43.33 10.36 23.51
CA SER A 98 -42.33 10.74 24.51
C SER A 98 -41.21 11.65 23.96
N GLN A 99 -41.57 12.69 23.20
CA GLN A 99 -40.60 13.60 22.56
C GLN A 99 -41.04 15.08 22.62
N PRO A 100 -40.08 16.03 22.74
CA PRO A 100 -40.36 17.45 22.60
C PRO A 100 -40.62 17.82 21.13
N CYS A 101 -41.55 18.74 20.88
CA CYS A 101 -41.88 19.21 19.54
C CYS A 101 -42.18 20.73 19.52
N CYS A 102 -42.02 21.36 18.35
CA CYS A 102 -42.47 22.74 18.18
C CYS A 102 -43.97 22.80 17.90
N THR A 103 -44.56 24.00 17.95
CA THR A 103 -45.98 24.21 17.68
C THR A 103 -46.40 23.68 16.31
N ASN A 104 -45.58 23.85 15.28
CA ASN A 104 -45.89 23.36 13.93
C ASN A 104 -45.95 21.82 13.90
N CYS A 105 -44.99 21.14 14.52
CA CYS A 105 -45.01 19.68 14.64
C CYS A 105 -46.24 19.21 15.43
N ALA A 106 -46.64 19.93 16.48
CA ALA A 106 -47.85 19.60 17.24
C ALA A 106 -49.11 19.63 16.34
N PHE A 107 -49.26 20.63 15.49
CA PHE A 107 -50.42 20.77 14.59
C PHE A 107 -50.37 19.87 13.35
N LEU A 108 -49.20 19.56 12.83
CA LEU A 108 -49.04 18.82 11.58
C LEU A 108 -48.82 17.33 11.80
N ASN A 109 -47.93 16.97 12.74
CA ASN A 109 -47.44 15.60 12.91
C ASN A 109 -48.04 14.91 14.14
N HIS A 110 -48.44 15.68 15.16
CA HIS A 110 -48.99 15.13 16.41
C HIS A 110 -50.46 15.52 16.64
N ARG A 111 -51.19 15.95 15.59
CA ARG A 111 -52.60 16.36 15.69
C ARG A 111 -53.52 15.25 16.18
N LEU A 112 -53.21 14.01 15.83
CA LEU A 112 -53.97 12.82 16.22
C LEU A 112 -53.48 12.21 17.54
N CYS A 113 -52.42 12.75 18.13
CA CYS A 113 -51.95 12.33 19.43
C CYS A 113 -52.90 12.81 20.52
N LYS A 114 -53.18 11.93 21.49
CA LYS A 114 -54.13 12.17 22.57
C LYS A 114 -53.54 13.10 23.62
N GLU A 115 -52.24 13.00 23.88
CA GLU A 115 -51.59 13.80 24.91
C GLU A 115 -50.42 14.63 24.35
N VAL A 116 -50.73 15.88 24.00
CA VAL A 116 -49.74 16.91 23.64
C VAL A 116 -49.96 18.13 24.53
N SER A 117 -48.97 18.46 25.36
CA SER A 117 -49.06 19.53 26.35
C SER A 117 -47.88 20.50 26.26
N LEU A 118 -47.99 21.66 26.91
CA LEU A 118 -46.87 22.58 27.04
C LEU A 118 -45.80 21.96 27.94
N ILE A 119 -44.53 22.09 27.54
CA ILE A 119 -43.40 21.60 28.34
C ILE A 119 -43.42 22.24 29.74
N SER A 120 -43.74 23.53 29.84
CA SER A 120 -43.84 24.26 31.11
C SER A 120 -44.86 23.67 32.11
N GLU A 121 -45.89 22.99 31.62
CA GLU A 121 -46.93 22.34 32.45
C GLU A 121 -46.57 20.88 32.80
N SER A 122 -45.55 20.35 32.14
CA SER A 122 -45.19 18.93 32.15
C SER A 122 -43.91 18.63 32.95
N VAL A 123 -43.19 19.67 33.40
CA VAL A 123 -41.83 19.53 33.94
C VAL A 123 -41.82 19.43 35.48
N LYS A 124 -41.37 18.28 35.96
CA LYS A 124 -40.71 18.10 37.27
C LYS A 124 -39.40 17.34 37.05
N THR A 125 -38.49 17.89 36.26
CA THR A 125 -37.17 17.25 36.05
C THR A 125 -36.30 17.50 37.27
N ASN A 126 -35.83 16.42 37.90
CA ASN A 126 -34.88 16.50 38.99
C ASN A 126 -33.46 16.64 38.41
N PRO A 127 -32.58 17.47 38.98
CA PRO A 127 -31.18 17.58 38.56
C PRO A 127 -30.43 16.23 38.49
N SER A 128 -30.89 15.23 39.25
CA SER A 128 -30.38 13.86 39.25
C SER A 128 -30.51 13.16 37.89
N ASP A 129 -31.57 13.42 37.12
CA ASP A 129 -31.83 12.75 35.84
C ASP A 129 -30.82 13.22 34.76
N LEU A 130 -30.46 14.50 34.80
CA LEU A 130 -29.44 15.08 33.91
C LEU A 130 -28.04 14.55 34.24
N HIS A 131 -27.74 14.33 35.53
CA HIS A 131 -26.46 13.75 35.94
C HIS A 131 -26.32 12.29 35.47
N GLU A 132 -27.39 11.49 35.58
CA GLU A 132 -27.40 10.12 35.06
C GLU A 132 -27.21 10.08 33.53
N LEU A 133 -27.89 10.99 32.80
CA LEU A 133 -27.70 11.13 31.36
C LEU A 133 -26.27 11.54 30.99
N SER A 134 -25.67 12.47 31.74
CA SER A 134 -24.26 12.86 31.56
C SER A 134 -23.32 11.66 31.72
N ASN A 135 -23.50 10.87 32.78
CA ASN A 135 -22.68 9.68 33.04
C ASN A 135 -22.83 8.62 31.93
N LYS A 136 -24.05 8.44 31.40
CA LYS A 136 -24.31 7.56 30.24
C LYS A 136 -23.60 8.07 28.99
N ILE A 137 -23.68 9.37 28.71
CA ILE A 137 -22.99 9.99 27.56
C ILE A 137 -21.48 9.80 27.69
N GLU A 138 -20.88 10.08 28.84
CA GLU A 138 -19.45 9.91 29.09
C GLU A 138 -18.99 8.46 28.90
N THR A 139 -19.81 7.51 29.36
CA THR A 139 -19.54 6.08 29.17
C THR A 139 -19.51 5.72 27.69
N ILE A 140 -20.53 6.12 26.92
CA ILE A 140 -20.60 5.86 25.47
C ILE A 140 -19.44 6.54 24.75
N LEU A 141 -19.08 7.78 25.11
CA LEU A 141 -17.93 8.48 24.52
C LEU A 141 -16.62 7.73 24.74
N LYS A 142 -16.42 7.18 25.94
CA LYS A 142 -15.25 6.37 26.27
C LYS A 142 -15.21 5.08 25.45
N GLU A 143 -16.35 4.39 25.33
CA GLU A 143 -16.46 3.17 24.52
C GLU A 143 -16.20 3.44 23.04
N LEU A 144 -16.77 4.51 22.48
CA LEU A 144 -16.55 4.92 21.09
C LEU A 144 -15.08 5.25 20.82
N LYS A 145 -14.42 5.96 21.74
CA LYS A 145 -12.99 6.27 21.62
C LYS A 145 -12.13 5.01 21.66
N ASN A 146 -12.44 4.06 22.55
CA ASN A 146 -11.75 2.79 22.60
C ASN A 146 -11.95 1.98 21.32
N LEU A 147 -13.20 1.88 20.83
CA LEU A 147 -13.52 1.20 19.59
C LEU A 147 -12.78 1.83 18.40
N GLN A 148 -12.76 3.16 18.31
CA GLN A 148 -12.03 3.88 17.27
C GLN A 148 -10.54 3.52 17.28
N ASN A 149 -9.89 3.54 18.44
CA ASN A 149 -8.48 3.18 18.57
C ASN A 149 -8.24 1.72 18.16
N THR A 150 -9.07 0.79 18.65
CA THR A 150 -8.96 -0.63 18.28
C THR A 150 -9.11 -0.83 16.78
N ARG A 151 -10.11 -0.20 16.15
CA ARG A 151 -10.33 -0.30 14.70
C ARG A 151 -9.19 0.31 13.90
N GLN A 152 -8.63 1.43 14.35
CA GLN A 152 -7.47 2.05 13.72
C GLN A 152 -6.24 1.12 13.76
N SER A 153 -5.95 0.51 14.90
CA SER A 153 -4.86 -0.47 15.02
C SER A 153 -5.10 -1.73 14.19
N SER A 154 -6.33 -2.24 14.16
CA SER A 154 -6.69 -3.38 13.30
C SER A 154 -6.49 -3.06 11.83
N PHE A 155 -6.90 -1.87 11.37
CA PHE A 155 -6.70 -1.41 10.00
C PHE A 155 -5.21 -1.39 9.61
N GLN A 156 -4.38 -0.79 10.46
CA GLN A 156 -2.92 -0.76 10.25
C GLN A 156 -2.30 -2.17 10.21
N SER A 157 -2.78 -3.07 11.07
CA SER A 157 -2.31 -4.47 11.10
C SER A 157 -2.66 -5.23 9.81
N VAL A 158 -3.87 -5.02 9.29
CA VAL A 158 -4.31 -5.63 8.01
C VAL A 158 -3.46 -5.11 6.85
N GLU A 159 -3.29 -3.79 6.74
CA GLU A 159 -2.45 -3.16 5.70
C GLU A 159 -0.98 -3.66 5.77
N GLY A 160 -0.40 -3.69 6.98
CA GLY A 160 0.96 -4.20 7.18
C GLY A 160 1.09 -5.68 6.80
N SER A 161 0.10 -6.50 7.16
CA SER A 161 0.07 -7.93 6.82
C SER A 161 -0.08 -8.15 5.31
N TYR A 162 -0.92 -7.36 4.63
CA TYR A 162 -1.09 -7.39 3.19
C TYR A 162 0.22 -7.04 2.47
N SER A 163 0.86 -5.93 2.86
CA SER A 163 2.14 -5.51 2.27
C SER A 163 3.23 -6.56 2.48
N LYS A 164 3.30 -7.18 3.66
CA LYS A 164 4.27 -8.25 3.94
C LYS A 164 4.05 -9.46 3.05
N ARG A 165 2.82 -9.94 2.94
CA ARG A 165 2.48 -11.09 2.07
C ARG A 165 2.75 -10.79 0.60
N LEU A 166 2.47 -9.57 0.15
CA LEU A 166 2.78 -9.14 -1.21
C LEU A 166 4.28 -9.21 -1.50
N GLN A 167 5.10 -8.80 -0.52
CA GLN A 167 6.56 -8.89 -0.65
C GLN A 167 7.05 -10.34 -0.66
N GLU A 168 6.52 -11.20 0.23
CA GLU A 168 6.86 -12.63 0.26
C GLU A 168 6.58 -13.32 -1.10
N VAL A 169 5.46 -13.01 -1.74
CA VAL A 169 5.11 -13.51 -3.08
C VAL A 169 6.16 -13.08 -4.12
N ARG A 170 6.59 -11.82 -4.08
CA ARG A 170 7.61 -11.28 -5.00
C ARG A 170 8.97 -11.94 -4.76
N ASP A 171 9.35 -12.12 -3.50
CA ASP A 171 10.63 -12.74 -3.12
C ASP A 171 10.70 -14.20 -3.58
N VAL A 172 9.60 -14.96 -3.41
CA VAL A 172 9.52 -16.35 -3.90
C VAL A 172 9.66 -16.40 -5.41
N ARG A 173 8.96 -15.51 -6.15
CA ARG A 173 9.09 -15.43 -7.61
C ARG A 173 10.52 -15.12 -8.02
N GLN A 174 11.18 -14.16 -7.37
CA GLN A 174 12.56 -13.81 -7.69
C GLN A 174 13.51 -14.98 -7.46
N LYS A 175 13.37 -15.70 -6.34
CA LYS A 175 14.16 -16.90 -6.04
C LYS A 175 13.95 -17.99 -7.09
N LEU A 176 12.71 -18.20 -7.53
CA LEU A 176 12.40 -19.19 -8.56
C LEU A 176 13.08 -18.82 -9.89
N ASN A 177 12.99 -17.56 -10.30
CA ASN A 177 13.65 -17.11 -11.53
C ASN A 177 15.17 -17.31 -11.46
N SER A 178 15.82 -16.91 -10.38
CA SER A 178 17.26 -17.11 -10.22
C SER A 178 17.66 -18.60 -10.23
N ALA A 179 16.84 -19.48 -9.65
CA ALA A 179 17.08 -20.92 -9.70
C ALA A 179 16.96 -21.48 -11.13
N LEU A 180 16.01 -20.97 -11.93
CA LEU A 180 15.86 -21.34 -13.33
C LEU A 180 17.04 -20.84 -14.17
N ASP A 181 17.48 -19.59 -13.97
CA ASP A 181 18.62 -19.01 -14.67
C ASP A 181 19.91 -19.81 -14.41
N GLU A 182 20.17 -20.20 -13.16
CA GLU A 182 21.34 -21.01 -12.80
C GLU A 182 21.25 -22.43 -13.38
N LEU A 183 20.06 -23.04 -13.40
CA LEU A 183 19.86 -24.35 -14.00
C LEU A 183 20.10 -24.32 -15.52
N GLU A 184 19.54 -23.33 -16.22
CA GLU A 184 19.74 -23.13 -17.66
C GLU A 184 21.24 -22.97 -17.96
N LYS A 185 21.92 -22.10 -17.22
CA LYS A 185 23.35 -21.86 -17.38
C LYS A 185 24.19 -23.12 -17.16
N ALA A 186 23.87 -23.92 -16.14
CA ALA A 186 24.55 -25.17 -15.86
C ALA A 186 24.35 -26.18 -17.00
N THR A 187 23.11 -26.37 -17.46
CA THR A 187 22.78 -27.29 -18.56
C THR A 187 23.42 -26.87 -19.88
N LEU A 188 23.42 -25.56 -20.20
CA LEU A 188 24.08 -25.05 -21.40
C LEU A 188 25.59 -25.26 -21.35
N LYS A 189 26.21 -25.12 -20.17
CA LYS A 189 27.64 -25.40 -20.00
C LYS A 189 27.94 -26.88 -20.20
N GLU A 190 27.17 -27.78 -19.60
CA GLU A 190 27.35 -29.23 -19.78
C GLU A 190 27.22 -29.64 -21.25
N LEU A 191 26.26 -29.03 -21.97
CA LEU A 191 26.09 -29.27 -23.40
C LEU A 191 27.30 -28.78 -24.20
N ASP A 192 27.86 -27.62 -23.86
CA ASP A 192 29.04 -27.06 -24.53
C ASP A 192 30.32 -27.86 -24.26
N ASP A 193 30.51 -28.30 -23.02
CA ASP A 193 31.62 -29.17 -22.60
C ASP A 193 31.55 -30.51 -23.35
N LEU A 194 30.36 -31.13 -23.42
CA LEU A 194 30.14 -32.37 -24.16
C LEU A 194 30.39 -32.19 -25.65
N ARG A 195 29.87 -31.11 -26.25
CA ARG A 195 30.09 -30.77 -27.66
C ARG A 195 31.58 -30.62 -27.96
N THR A 196 32.30 -29.87 -27.13
CA THR A 196 33.73 -29.60 -27.32
C THR A 196 34.56 -30.89 -27.20
N SER A 197 34.22 -31.75 -26.24
CA SER A 197 34.86 -33.05 -26.06
C SER A 197 34.64 -33.97 -27.28
N LEU A 198 33.41 -34.07 -27.76
CA LEU A 198 33.07 -34.85 -28.96
C LEU A 198 33.78 -34.31 -30.21
N GLN A 199 33.81 -32.98 -30.40
CA GLN A 199 34.52 -32.36 -31.51
C GLN A 199 36.02 -32.65 -31.47
N ALA A 200 36.65 -32.59 -30.28
CA ALA A 200 38.07 -32.89 -30.11
C ALA A 200 38.39 -34.36 -30.41
N ALA A 201 37.54 -35.29 -29.96
CA ALA A 201 37.67 -36.72 -30.26
C ALA A 201 37.56 -36.98 -31.77
N LEU A 202 36.51 -36.47 -32.40
CA LEU A 202 36.32 -36.62 -33.85
C LEU A 202 37.45 -35.98 -34.65
N LYS A 203 37.96 -34.82 -34.23
CA LYS A 203 39.10 -34.18 -34.90
C LYS A 203 40.36 -35.04 -34.80
N THR A 204 40.59 -35.66 -33.65
CA THR A 204 41.71 -36.59 -33.44
C THR A 204 41.57 -37.81 -34.35
N ASP A 205 40.36 -38.35 -34.49
CA ASP A 205 40.11 -39.48 -35.38
C ASP A 205 40.37 -39.11 -36.84
N VAL A 206 39.90 -37.94 -37.29
CA VAL A 206 40.18 -37.41 -38.64
C VAL A 206 41.68 -37.25 -38.87
N ASP A 207 42.41 -36.68 -37.91
CA ASP A 207 43.86 -36.46 -38.04
C ASP A 207 44.65 -37.77 -38.09
N ASN A 208 44.23 -38.78 -37.33
CA ASN A 208 44.84 -40.11 -37.39
C ASN A 208 44.52 -40.83 -38.71
N CYS A 209 43.29 -40.72 -39.21
CA CYS A 209 42.92 -41.26 -40.52
C CYS A 209 43.75 -40.61 -41.64
N ASN A 210 43.90 -39.28 -41.63
CA ASN A 210 44.72 -38.57 -42.62
C ASN A 210 46.18 -39.05 -42.59
N LYS A 211 46.79 -39.18 -41.40
CA LYS A 211 48.15 -39.71 -41.29
C LYS A 211 48.30 -41.13 -41.84
N LEU A 212 47.35 -42.01 -41.53
CA LEU A 212 47.36 -43.38 -42.05
C LEU A 212 47.18 -43.41 -43.56
N MET A 213 46.34 -42.52 -44.11
CA MET A 213 46.20 -42.35 -45.56
C MET A 213 47.51 -41.90 -46.19
N ASP A 214 48.13 -40.83 -45.69
CA ASP A 214 49.42 -40.32 -46.19
C ASP A 214 50.51 -41.41 -46.17
N ASP A 215 50.62 -42.15 -45.04
CA ASP A 215 51.56 -43.25 -44.89
C ASP A 215 51.32 -44.38 -45.91
N LEU A 216 50.05 -44.76 -46.13
CA LEU A 216 49.68 -45.81 -47.08
C LEU A 216 49.87 -45.38 -48.54
N GLU A 217 49.62 -44.12 -48.87
CA GLU A 217 49.87 -43.56 -50.21
C GLU A 217 51.37 -43.59 -50.54
N LEU A 218 52.21 -43.14 -49.60
CA LEU A 218 53.67 -43.19 -49.75
C LEU A 218 54.18 -44.63 -49.93
N LEU A 219 53.68 -45.56 -49.11
CA LEU A 219 54.05 -46.98 -49.22
C LEU A 219 53.56 -47.60 -50.54
N SER A 220 52.35 -47.23 -50.99
CA SER A 220 51.80 -47.69 -52.26
C SER A 220 52.70 -47.30 -53.43
N GLU A 221 53.15 -46.05 -53.45
CA GLU A 221 54.03 -45.55 -54.52
C GLU A 221 55.40 -46.24 -54.50
N ALA A 222 56.00 -46.39 -53.31
CA ALA A 222 57.27 -47.10 -53.16
C ALA A 222 57.19 -48.56 -53.62
N VAL A 223 56.08 -49.26 -53.34
CA VAL A 223 55.89 -50.66 -53.80
C VAL A 223 55.76 -50.73 -55.32
N LYS A 224 55.03 -49.80 -55.96
CA LYS A 224 54.92 -49.75 -57.43
C LYS A 224 56.30 -49.58 -58.07
N GLU A 225 57.10 -48.63 -57.61
CA GLU A 225 58.45 -48.39 -58.14
C GLU A 225 59.38 -49.60 -57.99
N LEU A 226 59.27 -50.32 -56.88
CA LEU A 226 60.07 -51.52 -56.61
C LEU A 226 59.56 -52.74 -57.39
N ALA A 227 58.26 -52.83 -57.69
CA ALA A 227 57.71 -53.90 -58.53
C ALA A 227 58.28 -53.85 -59.96
N ASP A 228 58.60 -52.65 -60.46
CA ASP A 228 59.21 -52.42 -61.77
C ASP A 228 60.73 -52.68 -61.80
N LYS A 229 61.38 -52.78 -60.62
CA LYS A 229 62.84 -52.97 -60.48
C LYS A 229 63.14 -54.30 -59.79
N SER A 230 63.68 -55.28 -60.54
CA SER A 230 64.00 -56.63 -60.05
C SER A 230 65.11 -56.66 -58.96
N ILE A 231 64.80 -56.28 -57.72
CA ILE A 231 65.72 -56.30 -56.56
C ILE A 231 65.05 -57.00 -55.37
N GLY A 232 65.43 -58.27 -55.14
CA GLY A 232 64.74 -59.17 -54.20
C GLY A 232 64.74 -58.76 -52.72
N GLU A 233 65.84 -58.22 -52.20
CA GLU A 233 65.93 -57.83 -50.78
C GLU A 233 65.10 -56.58 -50.45
N MET A 234 65.17 -55.54 -51.29
CA MET A 234 64.39 -54.32 -51.10
C MET A 234 62.89 -54.58 -51.26
N ALA A 235 62.49 -55.43 -52.21
CA ALA A 235 61.10 -55.84 -52.39
C ALA A 235 60.56 -56.60 -51.15
N PHE A 236 61.36 -57.47 -50.55
CA PHE A 236 60.97 -58.19 -49.34
C PHE A 236 60.77 -57.26 -48.14
N ILE A 237 61.69 -56.31 -47.92
CA ILE A 237 61.59 -55.33 -46.82
C ILE A 237 60.36 -54.43 -47.01
N ALA A 238 60.13 -53.93 -48.23
CA ALA A 238 58.96 -53.09 -48.53
C ALA A 238 57.65 -53.83 -48.32
N SER A 239 57.57 -55.10 -48.77
CA SER A 239 56.41 -55.97 -48.57
C SER A 239 56.08 -56.14 -47.07
N ARG A 240 57.10 -56.39 -46.23
CA ARG A 240 56.88 -56.53 -44.79
C ARG A 240 56.37 -55.25 -44.13
N LYS A 241 56.99 -54.09 -44.44
CA LYS A 241 56.53 -52.80 -43.92
C LYS A 241 55.10 -52.47 -44.33
N CYS A 242 54.71 -52.80 -45.56
CA CYS A 242 53.34 -52.59 -46.03
C CYS A 242 52.34 -53.46 -45.29
N LEU A 243 52.65 -54.75 -45.09
CA LEU A 243 51.77 -55.65 -44.34
C LEU A 243 51.53 -55.16 -42.91
N ASP A 244 52.59 -54.71 -42.23
CA ASP A 244 52.48 -54.18 -40.86
C ASP A 244 51.57 -52.94 -40.83
N LYS A 245 51.74 -52.02 -41.78
CA LYS A 245 50.94 -50.78 -41.85
C LYS A 245 49.49 -51.03 -42.25
N ILE A 246 49.23 -51.99 -43.14
CA ILE A 246 47.88 -52.44 -43.48
C ILE A 246 47.20 -53.01 -42.25
N GLN A 247 47.90 -53.83 -41.46
CA GLN A 247 47.35 -54.41 -40.23
C GLN A 247 47.04 -53.33 -39.19
N GLU A 248 47.94 -52.37 -38.98
CA GLU A 248 47.71 -51.20 -38.12
C GLU A 248 46.43 -50.44 -38.53
N SER A 249 46.29 -50.15 -39.83
CA SER A 249 45.16 -49.42 -40.39
C SER A 249 43.85 -50.19 -40.23
N GLN A 250 43.86 -51.51 -40.44
CA GLN A 250 42.69 -52.37 -40.25
C GLN A 250 42.24 -52.43 -38.78
N VAL A 251 43.20 -52.47 -37.84
CA VAL A 251 42.90 -52.41 -36.40
C VAL A 251 42.28 -51.07 -36.04
N TYR A 252 42.84 -49.97 -36.57
CA TYR A 252 42.31 -48.63 -36.32
C TYR A 252 40.89 -48.46 -36.87
N LEU A 253 40.63 -48.87 -38.12
CA LEU A 253 39.30 -48.82 -38.73
C LEU A 253 38.26 -49.62 -37.96
N LYS A 254 38.61 -50.82 -37.47
CA LYS A 254 37.72 -51.63 -36.63
C LYS A 254 37.38 -50.98 -35.28
N LYS A 255 38.20 -50.04 -34.80
CA LYS A 255 37.94 -49.31 -33.56
C LYS A 255 36.90 -48.19 -33.77
N LEU A 256 36.77 -47.69 -35.00
CA LEU A 256 35.91 -46.55 -35.35
C LEU A 256 34.53 -46.95 -35.90
N LEU A 257 34.36 -48.20 -36.34
CA LEU A 257 33.13 -48.76 -36.91
C LEU A 257 32.38 -49.62 -35.87
#